data_AF-A0A392MMB1-F1
#
_entry.id   AF-A0A392MMB1-F1
#
_cell.length_a   1.000
_cell.length_b   1.000
_cell.length_c   1.000
_cell.angle_alpha   90.00
_cell.angle_beta   90.00
_cell.angle_gamma   90.00
#
_symmetry.space_group_name_H-M   'P 1'
#
loop_
_entity.id
_entity.type
_entity.pdbx_description
1 polymer ?
#
loop_
_entity_poly.entity_id
_entity_poly.type
_entity_poly.pdbx_seq_one_letter_code
_entity_poly.pdbx_strand_id
1 'polypeptide(L)'
;MKIAVEGCMHGDLETVYKTLQHLENTQNTKIDLLLCCGDFQAVRNQNDLNSLAVPSKYLSMKTFWKYYSGLEVAPYPTIFIGGNHEASNYLWEL
;
A
#
# COMPACT_ATOMS: atom_id res chain seq x y z
N MET A 1 -20.25 -4.81 9.12
CA MET A 1 -18.82 -4.84 8.80
C MET A 1 -18.70 -4.76 7.28
N LYS A 2 -17.97 -3.78 6.75
CA LYS A 2 -17.67 -3.65 5.32
C LYS A 2 -16.16 -3.69 5.11
N ILE A 3 -15.73 -4.60 4.23
CA ILE A 3 -14.32 -4.85 3.95
C ILE A 3 -14.06 -4.46 2.50
N ALA A 4 -13.12 -3.54 2.29
CA ALA A 4 -12.60 -3.25 0.97
C ALA A 4 -11.54 -4.28 0.60
N VAL A 5 -11.55 -4.74 -0.65
CA VAL A 5 -10.57 -5.69 -1.17
C VAL A 5 -9.92 -5.07 -2.40
N GLU A 6 -8.61 -4.87 -2.30
CA GLU A 6 -7.74 -4.37 -3.36
C GLU A 6 -6.87 -5.52 -3.89
N GLY A 7 -6.69 -5.58 -5.21
CA GLY A 7 -5.84 -6.57 -5.86
C GLY A 7 -4.36 -6.22 -5.68
N CYS A 8 -3.72 -5.85 -6.78
CA CYS A 8 -2.33 -5.38 -6.79
C CYS A 8 -2.28 -3.86 -6.58
N MET A 9 -1.67 -3.40 -5.50
CA MET A 9 -1.66 -1.97 -5.14
C MET A 9 -0.58 -1.16 -5.86
N HIS A 10 0.52 -1.80 -6.27
CA HIS A 10 1.68 -1.18 -6.91
C HIS A 10 2.22 0.08 -6.20
N GLY A 11 2.14 0.09 -4.87
CA GLY A 11 2.58 1.18 -3.99
C GLY A 11 1.69 2.44 -4.01
N ASP A 12 0.53 2.42 -4.67
CA ASP A 12 -0.36 3.58 -4.82
C ASP A 12 -1.37 3.73 -3.67
N LEU A 13 -0.87 3.66 -2.44
CA LEU A 13 -1.68 3.70 -1.21
C LEU A 13 -2.55 4.96 -1.14
N GLU A 14 -1.99 6.11 -1.51
CA GLU A 14 -2.68 7.40 -1.44
C GLU A 14 -3.92 7.44 -2.35
N THR A 15 -3.81 6.93 -3.57
CA THR A 15 -4.95 6.87 -4.51
C THR A 15 -6.02 5.90 -4.02
N VAL A 16 -5.62 4.71 -3.53
CA VAL A 16 -6.56 3.74 -2.97
C VAL A 16 -7.31 4.33 -1.78
N TYR A 17 -6.60 4.90 -0.81
CA TYR A 17 -7.23 5.51 0.37
C TYR A 17 -8.17 6.66 0.01
N LYS A 18 -7.78 7.56 -0.90
CA LYS A 18 -8.67 8.63 -1.39
C LYS A 18 -9.93 8.08 -2.06
N THR A 19 -9.80 6.97 -2.80
CA THR A 19 -10.92 6.31 -3.45
C THR A 19 -11.89 5.71 -2.43
N LEU A 20 -11.37 5.04 -1.41
CA LEU A 20 -12.19 4.48 -0.33
C LEU A 20 -12.91 5.57 0.47
N GLN A 21 -12.24 6.67 0.79
CA GLN A 21 -12.86 7.82 1.48
C GLN A 21 -13.96 8.46 0.62
N HIS A 22 -13.74 8.57 -0.69
CA HIS A 22 -14.77 9.03 -1.62
C HIS A 22 -15.99 8.08 -1.64
N LEU A 23 -15.76 6.77 -1.63
CA LEU A 23 -16.83 5.76 -1.56
C LEU A 23 -17.62 5.84 -0.24
N GLU A 24 -16.94 6.00 0.90
CA GLU A 24 -17.60 6.20 2.20
C GLU A 24 -18.53 7.42 2.18
N ASN A 25 -18.04 8.55 1.66
CA ASN A 25 -18.79 9.80 1.57
C ASN A 25 -19.99 9.67 0.62
N THR A 26 -19.78 9.10 -0.57
CA THR A 26 -20.84 9.00 -1.60
C THR A 26 -21.92 7.99 -1.26
N GLN A 27 -21.57 6.90 -0.58
CA GLN A 27 -22.52 5.84 -0.20
C GLN A 27 -23.06 6.00 1.22
N ASN A 28 -22.67 7.07 1.93
CA ASN A 28 -22.95 7.29 3.35
C ASN A 28 -22.69 6.01 4.16
N THR A 29 -21.48 5.48 4.02
CA THR A 29 -21.10 4.22 4.63
C THR A 29 -19.72 4.26 5.23
N LYS A 30 -19.39 3.24 6.01
CA LYS A 30 -18.10 3.08 6.67
C LYS A 30 -17.44 1.80 6.22
N ILE A 31 -16.15 1.87 5.91
CA ILE A 31 -15.24 0.77 5.62
C ILE A 31 -14.45 0.49 6.89
N ASP A 32 -14.48 -0.76 7.34
CA ASP A 32 -13.87 -1.18 8.60
C ASP A 32 -12.44 -1.71 8.41
N LEU A 33 -12.12 -2.20 7.21
CA LEU A 33 -10.86 -2.87 6.90
C LEU A 33 -10.56 -2.79 5.39
N LEU A 34 -9.29 -2.62 5.05
CA LEU A 34 -8.76 -2.84 3.70
C LEU A 34 -7.92 -4.12 3.68
N LEU A 35 -8.25 -5.04 2.77
CA LEU A 35 -7.42 -6.18 2.42
C LEU A 35 -6.70 -5.90 1.09
N CYS A 36 -5.38 -6.01 1.07
CA CYS A 36 -4.57 -5.92 -0.15
C CYS A 36 -3.97 -7.29 -0.48
N CYS A 37 -4.28 -7.79 -1.67
CA CYS A 37 -3.97 -9.15 -2.08
C CYS A 37 -2.58 -9.33 -2.70
N GLY A 38 -1.74 -8.29 -2.73
CA GLY A 38 -0.38 -8.36 -3.25
C GLY A 38 0.15 -7.04 -3.78
N ASP A 39 1.43 -7.04 -4.14
CA ASP A 39 2.16 -5.91 -4.72
C ASP A 39 1.93 -4.61 -3.92
N PHE A 40 1.99 -4.72 -2.59
CA PHE A 40 1.81 -3.60 -1.68
C PHE A 40 2.96 -2.59 -1.80
N GLN A 41 4.17 -3.06 -2.12
CA GLN A 41 5.39 -2.29 -2.31
C GLN A 41 5.75 -1.43 -1.09
N ALA A 42 6.04 -2.10 0.03
CA ALA A 42 6.44 -1.48 1.31
C ALA A 42 7.84 -0.81 1.28
N VAL A 43 8.10 0.08 0.32
CA VAL A 43 9.38 0.78 0.13
C VAL A 43 9.52 1.92 1.13
N ARG A 44 10.42 1.79 2.11
CA ARG A 44 10.66 2.78 3.17
C ARG A 44 11.61 3.89 2.69
N ASN A 45 12.58 3.52 1.87
CA ASN A 45 13.64 4.40 1.39
C ASN A 45 14.25 3.89 0.06
N GLN A 46 15.21 4.63 -0.48
CA GLN A 46 15.84 4.33 -1.77
C GLN A 46 16.57 2.98 -1.79
N ASN A 47 17.06 2.46 -0.67
CA ASN A 47 17.78 1.18 -0.63
C ASN A 47 16.83 -0.01 -0.82
N ASP A 48 15.59 0.09 -0.32
CA ASP A 48 14.58 -0.96 -0.50
C ASP A 48 14.24 -1.18 -1.99
N LEU A 49 14.43 -0.16 -2.85
CA LEU A 49 14.23 -0.28 -4.30
C LEU A 49 15.15 -1.31 -4.97
N ASN A 50 16.31 -1.62 -4.37
CA ASN A 50 17.20 -2.66 -4.88
C ASN A 50 16.62 -4.08 -4.74
N SER A 51 15.63 -4.25 -3.87
CA SER A 51 14.96 -5.53 -3.62
C SER A 51 13.68 -5.72 -4.44
N LEU A 52 13.23 -4.68 -5.16
CA LEU A 52 12.06 -4.78 -6.04
C LEU A 52 12.44 -5.49 -7.34
N ALA A 53 11.71 -6.56 -7.67
CA ALA A 53 11.86 -7.30 -8.91
C ALA A 53 11.15 -6.60 -10.09
N VAL A 54 11.59 -5.37 -10.42
CA VAL A 54 10.98 -4.51 -11.45
C VAL A 54 12.07 -3.91 -12.36
N PRO A 55 11.86 -3.74 -13.68
CA PRO A 55 12.82 -3.06 -14.54
C PRO A 55 13.18 -1.66 -14.02
N SER A 56 14.46 -1.27 -14.09
CA SER A 56 14.97 -0.03 -13.47
C SER A 56 14.20 1.24 -13.85
N LYS A 57 13.67 1.31 -15.08
CA LYS A 57 12.86 2.45 -15.56
C LYS A 57 11.52 2.63 -14.84
N TYR A 58 11.04 1.64 -14.09
CA TYR A 58 9.79 1.68 -13.34
C TYR A 58 10.00 1.71 -11.82
N LEU A 59 11.25 1.72 -11.34
CA LEU A 59 11.53 1.86 -9.91
C LEU A 59 11.08 3.24 -9.41
N SER A 60 10.26 3.23 -8.38
CA SER A 60 9.73 4.44 -7.74
C SER A 60 9.42 4.13 -6.28
N MET A 61 9.75 5.04 -5.37
CA MET A 61 9.40 4.89 -3.95
C MET A 61 7.89 4.95 -3.68
N LYS A 62 7.10 5.47 -4.64
CA LYS A 62 5.66 5.66 -4.48
C LYS A 62 5.33 6.37 -3.16
N THR A 63 4.41 5.83 -2.35
CA THR A 63 3.85 6.56 -1.20
C THR A 63 3.99 5.86 0.15
N PHE A 64 4.39 4.58 0.21
CA PHE A 64 4.49 3.85 1.49
C PHE A 64 5.40 4.53 2.53
N TRP A 65 6.55 5.06 2.09
CA TRP A 65 7.50 5.77 2.96
C TRP A 65 6.88 6.93 3.77
N LYS A 66 5.81 7.57 3.26
CA LYS A 66 5.08 8.62 3.99
C LYS A 66 4.40 8.07 5.24
N TYR A 67 3.76 6.90 5.12
CA TYR A 67 3.10 6.22 6.23
C TYR A 67 4.12 5.62 7.18
N TYR A 68 5.19 5.03 6.66
CA TYR A 68 6.28 4.48 7.47
C TYR A 68 6.99 5.55 8.33
N SER A 69 7.21 6.75 7.77
CA SER A 69 7.85 7.87 8.48
C SER A 69 6.92 8.59 9.47
N GLY A 70 5.63 8.27 9.48
CA GLY A 70 4.61 8.99 10.26
C GLY A 70 4.22 10.35 9.70
N LEU A 71 4.65 10.68 8.48
CA LEU A 71 4.20 11.88 7.77
C LEU A 71 2.70 11.80 7.44
N GLU A 72 2.21 10.60 7.15
CA GLU A 72 0.80 10.31 6.90
C GLU A 72 0.32 9.16 7.79
N VAL A 73 -0.98 9.14 8.10
CA VAL A 73 -1.61 8.06 8.87
C VAL A 73 -2.56 7.29 7.96
N ALA A 74 -2.45 5.97 7.94
CA ALA A 74 -3.36 5.13 7.17
C ALA A 74 -4.80 5.29 7.72
N PRO A 75 -5.79 5.69 6.89
CA PRO A 75 -7.15 5.95 7.37
C PRO A 75 -7.92 4.67 7.73
N TYR A 76 -7.45 3.52 7.25
CA TYR A 76 -8.04 2.21 7.51
C TYR A 76 -6.98 1.26 8.05
N PRO A 77 -7.34 0.38 9.00
CA PRO A 77 -6.60 -0.85 9.21
C PRO A 77 -6.40 -1.53 7.85
N THR A 78 -5.15 -1.78 7.47
CA THR A 78 -4.79 -2.36 6.18
C THR A 78 -4.00 -3.63 6.44
N ILE A 79 -4.56 -4.77 6.03
CA ILE A 79 -3.88 -6.07 6.07
C ILE A 79 -3.50 -6.40 4.64
N PHE A 80 -2.25 -6.82 4.43
CA PHE A 80 -1.78 -7.21 3.11
C PHE A 80 -0.99 -8.51 3.17
N ILE A 81 -0.89 -9.16 2.02
CA ILE A 81 0.07 -10.22 1.75
C ILE A 81 1.06 -9.73 0.69
N GLY A 82 2.28 -10.27 0.68
CA GLY A 82 3.28 -9.92 -0.33
C GLY A 82 2.90 -10.44 -1.72
N GLY A 83 3.20 -9.66 -2.75
CA GLY A 83 3.18 -10.08 -4.15
C GLY A 83 4.57 -10.39 -4.72
N ASN A 84 4.73 -10.16 -6.02
CA ASN A 84 6.00 -10.35 -6.73
C ASN A 84 6.81 -9.05 -6.89
N HIS A 85 6.18 -7.88 -6.71
CA HIS A 85 6.85 -6.59 -6.71
C HIS A 85 6.87 -6.02 -5.29
N GLU A 86 7.81 -6.48 -4.47
CA GLU A 86 7.87 -6.08 -3.07
C GLU A 86 9.24 -5.57 -2.66
N ALA A 87 9.26 -4.72 -1.64
CA ALA A 87 10.45 -4.44 -0.85
C ALA A 87 10.77 -5.69 0.00
N SER A 88 11.19 -6.76 -0.67
CA SER A 88 11.29 -8.10 -0.08
C SER A 88 12.24 -8.12 1.11
N ASN A 89 13.30 -7.31 1.09
CA ASN A 89 14.19 -7.15 2.24
C ASN A 89 13.45 -6.71 3.50
N TYR A 90 12.53 -5.73 3.39
CA TYR A 90 11.77 -5.28 4.53
C TYR A 90 10.75 -6.33 4.99
N LEU A 91 10.07 -7.00 4.06
CA LEU A 91 9.09 -8.03 4.42
C LEU A 91 9.73 -9.25 5.11
N TRP A 92 11.02 -9.50 4.89
CA TRP A 92 11.79 -10.53 5.59
C TRP A 92 12.25 -10.12 7.01
N GLU A 93 12.32 -8.82 7.31
CA GLU A 93 12.73 -8.29 8.62
C GLU A 93 11.59 -8.27 9.66
N LEU A 94 10.33 -8.39 9.22
CA LEU A 94 9.11 -8.34 10.03
C LEU A 94 8.71 -9.71 10.58
#